data_AF-A0A1J4MUM1-F1
#
_entry.id   AF-A0A1J4MUM1-F1
#
_cell.length_a   1.000
_cell.length_b   1.000
_cell.length_c   1.000
_cell.angle_alpha   90.00
_cell.angle_beta   90.00
_cell.angle_gamma   90.00
#
_symmetry.space_group_name_H-M   'P 1'
#
loop_
_entity.id
_entity.type
_entity.pdbx_description
1 polymer ?
#
loop_
_entity_poly.entity_id
_entity_poly.type
_entity_poly.pdbx_seq_one_letter_code
_entity_poly.pdbx_strand_id
1 'polypeptide(L)'
;MEIMSAKRSISASNESFRDINYMIQEVVNEFSDFKSEDETLSKLTAEINKLDKYISSVYDILKDSVENIRKNEEAYKKELEDTNFENSISFNTKDSSEEEKCYQLSKYCEEIELELSKIHNQHAVLLEKKKQLLKSMRDSEEMFIAKRKMYQNISSISWSSISELSLKGHFIPPNAPHFTESFQLQLSENNRITNADYLWGEIKRFV
;
A
#
# COMPACT_ATOMS: atom_id res chain seq x y z
N MET A 1 50.70 50.65 -57.72
CA MET A 1 49.26 50.34 -57.54
C MET A 1 49.15 48.83 -57.46
N GLU A 2 49.16 48.27 -56.25
CA GLU A 2 48.91 46.84 -56.01
C GLU A 2 48.08 46.74 -54.73
N ILE A 3 46.78 46.49 -54.88
CA ILE A 3 45.90 46.05 -53.79
C ILE A 3 45.73 44.56 -54.02
N MET A 4 46.47 43.75 -53.26
CA MET A 4 46.29 42.30 -53.26
C MET A 4 44.91 41.94 -52.72
N SER A 5 44.26 41.01 -53.43
CA SER A 5 42.88 40.60 -53.26
C SER A 5 42.67 39.76 -52.00
N ALA A 6 42.05 40.36 -50.98
CA ALA A 6 41.32 39.60 -49.97
C ALA A 6 39.96 39.15 -50.54
N LYS A 7 39.98 38.15 -51.44
CA LYS A 7 38.79 37.39 -51.84
C LYS A 7 38.94 35.94 -51.37
N ARG A 8 38.84 35.75 -50.06
CA ARG A 8 38.39 34.49 -49.45
C ARG A 8 37.41 34.87 -48.34
N SER A 9 36.48 33.96 -48.05
CA SER A 9 35.49 34.00 -46.97
C SER A 9 34.26 34.92 -47.12
N ILE A 10 33.37 34.62 -48.07
CA ILE A 10 31.92 34.96 -47.95
C ILE A 10 31.01 33.72 -48.22
N SER A 11 31.56 32.56 -48.59
CA SER A 11 30.73 31.36 -48.84
C SER A 11 30.48 30.48 -47.60
N ALA A 12 31.27 30.62 -46.53
CA ALA A 12 31.12 29.81 -45.31
C ALA A 12 30.09 30.36 -44.31
N SER A 13 29.61 31.60 -44.51
CA SER A 13 28.69 32.25 -43.58
C SER A 13 27.23 31.86 -43.78
N ASN A 14 26.78 31.55 -45.01
CA ASN A 14 25.36 31.27 -45.27
C ASN A 14 24.90 29.88 -44.82
N GLU A 15 25.76 28.87 -44.85
CA GLU A 15 25.43 27.54 -44.29
C GLU A 15 25.37 27.60 -42.76
N SER A 16 26.34 28.29 -42.13
CA SER A 16 26.34 28.50 -40.68
C SER A 16 25.09 29.24 -40.18
N PHE A 17 24.60 30.27 -40.88
CA PHE A 17 23.35 30.94 -40.50
C PHE A 17 22.12 30.06 -40.67
N ARG A 18 22.12 29.15 -41.66
CA ARG A 18 21.01 28.22 -41.90
C ARG A 18 20.95 27.14 -40.82
N ASP A 19 22.10 26.64 -40.40
CA ASP A 19 22.23 25.65 -39.33
C ASP A 19 21.85 26.25 -37.97
N ILE A 20 22.24 27.50 -37.70
CA ILE A 20 21.80 28.24 -36.51
C ILE A 20 20.27 28.41 -36.51
N ASN A 21 19.67 28.74 -37.65
CA ASN A 21 18.21 28.86 -37.74
C ASN A 21 17.49 27.52 -37.53
N TYR A 22 18.08 26.42 -38.00
CA TYR A 22 17.56 25.08 -37.78
C TYR A 22 17.61 24.70 -36.31
N MET A 23 18.74 24.96 -35.63
CA MET A 23 18.89 24.74 -34.20
C MET A 23 17.93 25.60 -33.37
N ILE A 24 17.71 26.86 -33.75
CA ILE A 24 16.73 27.74 -33.06
C ILE A 24 15.31 27.19 -33.23
N GLN A 25 14.94 26.69 -34.41
CA GLN A 25 13.64 26.05 -34.64
C GLN A 25 13.49 24.75 -33.86
N GLU A 26 14.55 23.94 -33.76
CA GLU A 26 14.58 22.71 -32.98
C GLU A 26 14.37 22.99 -31.49
N VAL A 27 15.09 23.99 -30.95
CA VAL A 27 14.93 24.49 -29.58
C VAL A 27 13.51 25.03 -29.37
N VAL A 28 13.00 25.87 -30.26
CA VAL A 28 11.64 26.42 -30.15
C VAL A 28 10.57 25.32 -30.23
N ASN A 29 10.79 24.24 -30.98
CA ASN A 29 9.89 23.09 -31.04
C ASN A 29 10.00 22.20 -29.78
N GLU A 30 11.20 21.94 -29.25
CA GLU A 30 11.39 21.24 -27.97
C GLU A 30 10.76 22.01 -26.79
N PHE A 31 10.81 23.34 -26.82
CA PHE A 31 10.18 24.20 -25.82
C PHE A 31 8.71 24.56 -26.16
N SER A 32 8.19 24.12 -27.30
CA SER A 32 6.77 24.32 -27.64
C SER A 32 5.84 23.43 -26.80
N ASP A 33 6.37 22.31 -26.30
CA ASP A 33 5.71 21.40 -25.35
C ASP A 33 5.74 21.93 -23.90
N PHE A 34 6.57 22.93 -23.60
CA PHE A 34 6.61 23.62 -22.30
C PHE A 34 5.42 24.57 -22.08
N LYS A 35 4.42 24.55 -22.96
CA LYS A 35 3.23 25.39 -22.88
C LYS A 35 2.19 24.99 -21.84
N SER A 36 2.38 23.94 -21.05
CA SER A 36 1.38 23.67 -20.01
C SER A 36 1.88 22.95 -18.73
N GLU A 37 2.96 23.44 -18.12
CA GLU A 37 3.19 23.18 -16.68
C GLU A 37 1.91 23.42 -15.86
N ASP A 38 1.13 24.46 -16.20
CA ASP A 38 -0.19 24.75 -15.63
C ASP A 38 -1.25 23.66 -15.86
N GLU A 39 -1.26 22.99 -17.02
CA GLU A 39 -2.24 21.93 -17.32
C GLU A 39 -1.84 20.60 -16.67
N THR A 40 -0.53 20.34 -16.54
CA THR A 40 -0.02 19.18 -15.79
C THR A 40 -0.26 19.35 -14.30
N LEU A 41 -0.01 20.54 -13.74
CA LEU A 41 -0.37 20.89 -12.36
C LEU A 41 -1.88 20.80 -12.14
N SER A 42 -2.70 21.33 -13.05
CA SER A 42 -4.16 21.26 -12.99
C SER A 42 -4.66 19.81 -12.98
N LYS A 43 -4.11 18.93 -13.83
CA LYS A 43 -4.42 17.48 -13.82
C LYS A 43 -4.00 16.82 -12.51
N LEU A 44 -2.83 17.15 -11.97
CA LEU A 44 -2.35 16.61 -10.70
C LEU A 44 -3.23 17.06 -9.52
N THR A 45 -3.60 18.35 -9.47
CA THR A 45 -4.53 18.90 -8.47
C THR A 45 -5.92 18.26 -8.57
N ALA A 46 -6.41 17.99 -9.78
CA ALA A 46 -7.67 17.29 -9.97
C ALA A 46 -7.63 15.87 -9.39
N GLU A 47 -6.54 15.12 -9.58
CA GLU A 47 -6.44 13.76 -9.04
C GLU A 47 -6.20 13.74 -7.52
N ILE A 48 -5.45 14.70 -6.98
CA ILE A 48 -5.36 14.90 -5.54
C ILE A 48 -6.74 15.16 -4.95
N ASN A 49 -7.55 16.04 -5.55
CA ASN A 49 -8.90 16.32 -5.09
C ASN A 49 -9.84 15.11 -5.20
N LYS A 50 -9.70 14.26 -6.22
CA LYS A 50 -10.45 13.00 -6.31
C LYS A 50 -10.05 12.03 -5.21
N LEU A 51 -8.75 11.89 -4.94
CA LEU A 51 -8.24 11.05 -3.87
C LEU A 51 -8.71 11.55 -2.50
N ASP A 52 -8.72 12.86 -2.28
CA ASP A 52 -9.14 13.45 -1.02
C ASP A 52 -10.65 13.24 -0.75
N LYS A 53 -11.47 13.35 -1.81
CA LYS A 53 -12.90 12.98 -1.76
C LYS A 53 -13.09 11.48 -1.49
N TYR A 54 -12.29 10.62 -2.11
CA TYR A 54 -12.36 9.19 -1.88
C TYR A 54 -11.99 8.85 -0.43
N ILE A 55 -10.89 9.40 0.09
CA ILE A 55 -10.46 9.23 1.48
C ILE A 55 -11.57 9.68 2.43
N SER A 56 -12.17 10.85 2.17
CA SER A 56 -13.30 11.35 2.97
C SER A 56 -14.48 10.38 2.97
N SER A 57 -14.85 9.84 1.80
CA SER A 57 -15.95 8.86 1.70
C SER A 57 -15.65 7.56 2.43
N VAL A 58 -14.40 7.08 2.41
CA VAL A 58 -13.98 5.90 3.16
C VAL A 58 -14.04 6.16 4.66
N TYR A 59 -13.66 7.37 5.10
CA TYR A 59 -13.80 7.79 6.50
C TYR A 59 -15.25 7.80 6.96
N ASP A 60 -16.17 8.30 6.14
CA ASP A 60 -17.61 8.30 6.45
C ASP A 60 -18.14 6.85 6.58
N ILE A 61 -17.79 5.96 5.65
CA ILE A 61 -18.18 4.53 5.71
C ILE A 61 -17.64 3.85 6.98
N LEU A 62 -16.40 4.14 7.35
CA LEU A 62 -15.79 3.60 8.56
C LEU A 62 -16.49 4.12 9.82
N LYS A 63 -16.81 5.41 9.85
CA LYS A 63 -17.56 6.03 10.95
C LYS A 63 -18.94 5.39 11.11
N ASP A 64 -19.66 5.18 10.02
CA ASP A 64 -20.96 4.52 10.03
C ASP A 64 -20.84 3.06 10.49
N SER A 65 -19.80 2.35 10.07
CA SER A 65 -19.54 0.98 10.50
C SER A 65 -19.25 0.89 12.00
N VAL A 66 -18.47 1.83 12.56
CA VAL A 66 -18.19 1.90 13.99
C VAL A 66 -19.47 2.17 14.78
N GLU A 67 -20.32 3.10 14.33
CA GLU A 67 -21.58 3.38 15.01
C GLU A 67 -22.56 2.19 14.94
N ASN A 68 -22.58 1.45 13.83
CA ASN A 68 -23.36 0.22 13.72
C ASN A 68 -22.87 -0.88 14.65
N ILE A 69 -21.55 -1.05 14.79
CA ILE A 69 -20.97 -1.97 15.77
C ILE A 69 -21.39 -1.57 17.19
N ARG A 70 -21.31 -0.28 17.52
CA ARG A 70 -21.70 0.25 18.84
C ARG A 70 -23.18 -0.01 19.15
N LYS A 71 -24.07 0.22 18.17
CA LYS A 71 -25.50 -0.08 18.31
C LYS A 71 -25.78 -1.58 18.49
N ASN A 72 -25.08 -2.43 17.75
CA ASN A 72 -25.21 -3.87 17.90
C ASN A 72 -24.71 -4.33 19.27
N GLU A 73 -23.60 -3.77 19.77
CA GLU A 73 -23.09 -4.06 21.11
C GLU A 73 -24.08 -3.64 22.20
N GLU A 74 -24.68 -2.45 22.09
CA GLU A 74 -25.74 -2.00 23.00
C GLU A 74 -26.98 -2.90 22.94
N ALA A 75 -27.38 -3.34 21.73
CA ALA A 75 -28.50 -4.26 21.54
C ALA A 75 -28.22 -5.64 22.17
N TYR A 76 -27.03 -6.21 21.96
CA TYR A 76 -26.61 -7.46 22.58
C TYR A 76 -26.54 -7.35 24.10
N LYS A 77 -26.00 -6.25 24.62
CA LYS A 77 -25.95 -6.00 26.07
C LYS A 77 -27.34 -5.93 26.66
N LYS A 78 -28.27 -5.26 25.98
CA LYS A 78 -29.68 -5.19 26.38
C LYS A 78 -30.37 -6.54 26.29
N GLU A 79 -30.13 -7.33 25.24
CA GLU A 79 -30.63 -8.71 25.17
C GLU A 79 -30.08 -9.56 26.33
N LEU A 80 -28.82 -9.35 26.73
CA LEU A 80 -28.19 -10.01 27.89
C LEU A 80 -28.81 -9.59 29.22
N GLU A 81 -29.19 -8.32 29.37
CA GLU A 81 -29.87 -7.78 30.54
C GLU A 81 -31.36 -8.19 30.58
N ASP A 82 -32.03 -8.24 29.42
CA ASP A 82 -33.42 -8.67 29.25
C ASP A 82 -33.57 -10.20 29.36
N THR A 83 -32.52 -10.96 29.03
CA THR A 83 -32.37 -12.36 29.47
C THR A 83 -32.05 -12.38 30.96
N ASN A 84 -33.05 -12.04 31.77
CA ASN A 84 -33.06 -12.26 33.21
C ASN A 84 -32.83 -13.75 33.52
N PHE A 85 -31.57 -14.16 33.61
CA PHE A 85 -31.16 -15.42 34.21
C PHE A 85 -31.59 -15.50 35.69
N GLU A 86 -31.86 -14.35 36.31
CA GLU A 86 -32.37 -14.24 37.68
C GLU A 86 -33.90 -14.49 37.80
N ASN A 87 -34.70 -14.28 36.74
CA ASN A 87 -36.16 -14.52 36.80
C ASN A 87 -36.58 -15.89 36.26
N SER A 88 -35.74 -16.59 35.50
CA SER A 88 -35.99 -17.97 35.08
C SER A 88 -35.68 -19.00 36.17
N ILE A 89 -35.02 -18.60 37.25
CA ILE A 89 -34.81 -19.42 38.46
C ILE A 89 -35.77 -18.97 39.57
N SER A 90 -37.08 -18.87 39.28
CA SER A 90 -38.07 -18.92 40.36
C SER A 90 -38.21 -20.40 40.78
N PHE A 91 -37.37 -20.83 41.72
CA PHE A 91 -37.55 -22.11 42.40
C PHE A 91 -38.88 -22.05 43.16
N ASN A 92 -39.95 -22.54 42.55
CA ASN A 92 -41.24 -22.69 43.21
C ASN A 92 -41.11 -23.84 44.22
N THR A 93 -40.53 -23.54 45.38
CA THR A 93 -40.02 -24.48 46.39
C THR A 93 -41.00 -24.65 47.53
N LYS A 94 -42.22 -25.06 47.19
CA LYS A 94 -43.05 -25.77 48.16
C LYS A 94 -43.28 -27.15 47.56
N ASP A 95 -42.54 -28.13 48.08
CA ASP A 95 -42.76 -29.58 47.94
C ASP A 95 -41.97 -30.38 46.86
N SER A 96 -40.67 -30.15 46.65
CA SER A 96 -39.82 -31.10 45.89
C SER A 96 -38.68 -31.69 46.75
N SER A 97 -38.42 -33.00 46.59
CA SER A 97 -37.32 -33.71 47.28
C SER A 97 -35.95 -33.18 46.85
N GLU A 98 -34.92 -33.32 47.68
CA GLU A 98 -33.55 -32.88 47.36
C GLU A 98 -32.98 -33.56 46.10
N GLU A 99 -33.35 -34.82 45.84
CA GLU A 99 -32.95 -35.54 44.63
C GLU A 99 -33.51 -34.90 43.35
N GLU A 100 -34.76 -34.44 43.37
CA GLU A 100 -35.39 -33.74 42.25
C GLU A 100 -34.67 -32.40 41.95
N LYS A 101 -34.21 -31.71 43.01
CA LYS A 101 -33.47 -30.45 42.88
C LYS A 101 -32.08 -30.67 42.29
N CYS A 102 -31.36 -31.68 42.77
CA CYS A 102 -30.05 -32.06 42.24
C CYS A 102 -30.13 -32.48 40.77
N TYR A 103 -31.18 -33.23 40.40
CA TYR A 103 -31.41 -33.65 39.02
C TYR A 103 -31.65 -32.45 38.09
N GLN A 104 -32.52 -31.51 38.49
CA GLN A 104 -32.75 -30.29 37.70
C GLN A 104 -31.49 -29.44 37.58
N LEU A 105 -30.73 -29.28 38.67
CA LEU A 105 -29.47 -28.52 38.64
C LEU A 105 -28.45 -29.15 37.67
N SER A 106 -28.32 -30.48 37.68
CA SER A 106 -27.45 -31.21 36.76
C SER A 106 -27.85 -30.99 35.31
N LYS A 107 -29.16 -31.02 35.02
CA LYS A 107 -29.68 -30.77 33.67
C LYS A 107 -29.38 -29.35 33.20
N TYR A 108 -29.52 -28.35 34.08
CA TYR A 108 -29.15 -26.97 33.75
C TYR A 108 -27.65 -26.82 33.50
N CYS A 109 -26.79 -27.49 34.27
CA CYS A 109 -25.35 -27.50 34.02
C CYS A 109 -25.03 -28.10 32.65
N GLU A 110 -25.64 -29.21 32.28
CA GLU A 110 -25.47 -29.82 30.94
C GLU A 110 -25.91 -28.88 29.81
N GLU A 111 -27.03 -28.17 29.98
CA GLU A 111 -27.51 -27.18 29.01
C GLU A 111 -26.53 -26.00 28.86
N ILE A 112 -25.97 -25.50 29.98
CA ILE A 112 -24.95 -24.45 29.98
C ILE A 112 -23.66 -24.93 29.28
N GLU A 113 -23.18 -26.14 29.58
CA GLU A 113 -22.00 -26.72 28.95
C GLU A 113 -22.18 -26.87 27.43
N LEU A 114 -23.38 -27.26 26.99
CA LEU A 114 -23.72 -27.41 25.59
C LEU A 114 -23.70 -26.05 24.86
N GLU A 115 -24.25 -25.00 25.46
CA GLU A 115 -24.22 -23.65 24.89
C GLU A 115 -22.80 -23.05 24.89
N LEU A 116 -22.01 -23.25 25.95
CA LEU A 116 -20.60 -22.85 25.98
C LEU A 116 -19.79 -23.53 24.88
N SER A 117 -20.04 -24.83 24.64
CA SER A 117 -19.41 -25.58 23.55
C SER A 117 -19.78 -25.03 22.17
N LYS A 118 -21.05 -24.65 21.96
CA LYS A 118 -21.50 -24.00 20.71
C LYS A 118 -20.80 -22.66 20.49
N ILE A 119 -20.75 -21.81 21.52
CA ILE A 119 -20.08 -20.50 21.46
C ILE A 119 -18.59 -20.70 21.16
N HIS A 120 -17.92 -21.64 21.83
CA HIS A 120 -16.52 -21.95 21.60
C HIS A 120 -16.26 -22.36 20.14
N ASN A 121 -17.10 -23.23 19.57
CA ASN A 121 -16.99 -23.66 18.18
C ASN A 121 -17.21 -22.49 17.20
N GLN A 122 -18.16 -21.60 17.46
CA GLN A 122 -18.36 -20.40 16.64
C GLN A 122 -17.12 -19.50 16.65
N HIS A 123 -16.53 -19.28 17.83
CA HIS A 123 -15.29 -18.52 17.96
C HIS A 123 -14.11 -19.16 17.22
N ALA A 124 -13.97 -20.50 17.27
CA ALA A 124 -12.92 -21.20 16.54
C ALA A 124 -13.05 -21.00 15.02
N VAL A 125 -14.27 -21.09 14.47
CA VAL A 125 -14.54 -20.83 13.05
C VAL A 125 -14.24 -19.39 12.65
N LEU A 126 -14.66 -18.41 13.46
CA LEU A 126 -14.36 -16.99 13.21
C LEU A 126 -12.86 -16.71 13.23
N LEU A 127 -12.13 -17.31 14.17
CA LEU A 127 -10.68 -17.18 14.27
C LEU A 127 -9.99 -17.72 13.02
N GLU A 128 -10.43 -18.87 12.51
CA GLU A 128 -9.86 -19.46 11.29
C GLU A 128 -10.14 -18.59 10.05
N LYS A 129 -11.36 -18.08 9.91
CA LYS A 129 -11.72 -17.11 8.85
C LYS A 129 -10.83 -15.86 8.92
N LYS A 130 -10.57 -15.33 10.12
CA LYS A 130 -9.69 -14.17 10.32
C LYS A 130 -8.26 -14.47 9.89
N LYS A 131 -7.71 -15.64 10.23
CA LYS A 131 -6.37 -16.06 9.78
C LYS A 131 -6.30 -16.15 8.26
N GLN A 132 -7.31 -16.72 7.62
CA GLN A 132 -7.38 -16.83 6.15
C GLN A 132 -7.46 -15.46 5.48
N LEU A 133 -8.26 -14.54 6.03
CA LEU A 133 -8.34 -13.16 5.52
C LEU A 133 -7.00 -12.44 5.61
N LEU A 134 -6.32 -12.51 6.76
CA LEU A 134 -4.99 -11.89 6.95
C LEU A 134 -3.96 -12.47 5.98
N LYS A 135 -4.00 -13.79 5.75
CA LYS A 135 -3.16 -14.45 4.75
C LYS A 135 -3.46 -13.92 3.35
N SER A 136 -4.74 -13.82 2.97
CA SER A 136 -5.17 -13.27 1.69
C SER A 136 -4.71 -11.82 1.50
N MET A 137 -4.86 -10.96 2.51
CA MET A 137 -4.39 -9.58 2.46
C MET A 137 -2.87 -9.50 2.32
N ARG A 138 -2.11 -10.34 3.04
CA ARG A 138 -0.66 -10.41 2.93
C ARG A 138 -0.20 -10.84 1.54
N ASP A 139 -0.91 -11.79 0.95
CA ASP A 139 -0.59 -12.40 -0.34
C ASP A 139 -1.29 -11.67 -1.51
N SER A 140 -2.01 -10.57 -1.23
CA SER A 140 -2.69 -9.76 -2.25
C SER A 140 -1.70 -9.00 -3.13
N GLU A 141 -2.02 -8.88 -4.42
CA GLU A 141 -1.20 -8.13 -5.38
C GLU A 141 -1.06 -6.66 -4.97
N GLU A 142 -2.12 -6.06 -4.41
CA GLU A 142 -2.11 -4.68 -3.91
C GLU A 142 -1.09 -4.47 -2.79
N MET A 143 -1.01 -5.41 -1.84
CA MET A 143 -0.01 -5.38 -0.77
C MET A 143 1.41 -5.58 -1.32
N PHE A 144 1.57 -6.43 -2.34
CA PHE A 144 2.86 -6.64 -3.00
C PHE A 144 3.32 -5.38 -3.76
N ILE A 145 2.43 -4.73 -4.51
CA ILE A 145 2.65 -3.45 -5.17
C ILE A 145 3.02 -2.36 -4.14
N ALA A 146 2.27 -2.27 -3.04
CA ALA A 146 2.53 -1.30 -1.97
C ALA A 146 3.90 -1.50 -1.33
N LYS A 147 4.29 -2.75 -1.01
CA LYS A 147 5.63 -3.07 -0.51
C LYS A 147 6.71 -2.73 -1.51
N ARG A 148 6.54 -3.11 -2.78
CA ARG A 148 7.51 -2.80 -3.84
C ARG A 148 7.72 -1.29 -3.95
N LYS A 149 6.65 -0.51 -3.95
CA LYS A 149 6.70 0.96 -4.00
C LYS A 149 7.36 1.56 -2.76
N MET A 150 7.06 1.05 -1.57
CA MET A 150 7.72 1.47 -0.32
C MET A 150 9.23 1.23 -0.38
N TYR A 151 9.67 0.03 -0.76
CA TYR A 151 11.10 -0.28 -0.87
C TYR A 151 11.78 0.57 -1.95
N GLN A 152 11.15 0.76 -3.11
CA GLN A 152 11.66 1.64 -4.16
C GLN A 152 11.79 3.09 -3.68
N ASN A 153 10.86 3.60 -2.88
CA ASN A 153 10.96 4.95 -2.32
C ASN A 153 12.11 5.09 -1.30
N ILE A 154 12.41 4.03 -0.55
CA ILE A 154 13.50 4.04 0.45
C ILE A 154 14.86 3.90 -0.23
N SER A 155 14.97 2.99 -1.18
CA SER A 155 16.24 2.65 -1.80
C SER A 155 16.51 3.40 -3.09
N SER A 156 15.52 4.08 -3.67
CA SER A 156 15.61 4.61 -5.04
C SER A 156 15.99 3.53 -6.06
N ILE A 157 15.77 2.24 -5.79
CA ILE A 157 16.09 1.15 -6.71
C ILE A 157 14.83 0.65 -7.42
N SER A 158 14.89 0.60 -8.75
CA SER A 158 13.95 -0.13 -9.59
C SER A 158 14.54 -1.46 -10.06
N TRP A 159 13.95 -2.57 -9.63
CA TRP A 159 14.40 -3.91 -9.98
C TRP A 159 13.89 -4.34 -11.35
N SER A 160 14.80 -4.73 -12.25
CA SER A 160 14.46 -5.26 -13.57
C SER A 160 14.41 -6.78 -13.59
N SER A 161 15.21 -7.45 -12.74
CA SER A 161 15.21 -8.90 -12.60
C SER A 161 15.70 -9.31 -11.21
N ILE A 162 15.00 -10.23 -10.57
CA ILE A 162 15.38 -10.83 -9.29
C ILE A 162 15.31 -12.34 -9.47
N SER A 163 16.45 -13.02 -9.34
CA SER A 163 16.53 -14.48 -9.35
C SER A 163 17.40 -14.96 -8.20
N GLU A 164 17.40 -16.27 -7.93
CA GLU A 164 18.22 -16.87 -6.87
C GLU A 164 19.72 -16.65 -7.08
N LEU A 165 20.14 -16.47 -8.33
CA LEU A 165 21.55 -16.37 -8.73
C LEU A 165 21.98 -14.95 -9.09
N SER A 166 21.04 -14.03 -9.30
CA SER A 166 21.38 -12.68 -9.73
C SER A 166 20.32 -11.65 -9.41
N LEU A 167 20.77 -10.42 -9.17
CA LEU A 167 19.93 -9.23 -9.07
C LEU A 167 20.30 -8.26 -10.19
N LYS A 168 19.30 -7.68 -10.85
CA LYS A 168 19.47 -6.61 -11.83
C LYS A 168 18.50 -5.48 -11.53
N GLY A 169 18.98 -4.25 -11.63
CA GLY A 169 18.16 -3.08 -11.36
C GLY A 169 18.81 -1.79 -11.80
N HIS A 170 18.16 -0.70 -11.43
CA HIS A 170 18.56 0.66 -11.72
C HIS A 170 18.42 1.49 -10.46
N PHE A 171 19.42 2.31 -10.13
CA PHE A 171 19.27 3.42 -9.21
C PHE A 171 18.56 4.56 -9.95
N ILE A 172 17.50 5.10 -9.33
CA ILE A 172 16.68 6.21 -9.84
C ILE A 172 16.74 7.30 -8.77
N PRO A 173 17.64 8.29 -8.92
CA PRO A 173 17.78 9.36 -7.96
C PRO A 173 16.47 10.16 -7.87
N PRO A 174 15.98 10.50 -6.66
CA PRO A 174 14.72 11.20 -6.49
C PRO A 174 14.75 12.62 -7.08
N ASN A 175 15.92 13.26 -7.04
CA ASN A 175 16.12 14.63 -7.54
C ASN A 175 16.60 14.70 -9.01
N ALA A 176 16.90 13.56 -9.63
CA ALA A 176 17.39 13.48 -11.00
C ALA A 176 16.98 12.15 -11.65
N PRO A 177 15.68 11.90 -11.88
CA PRO A 177 15.18 10.60 -12.35
C PRO A 177 15.68 10.22 -13.75
N HIS A 178 16.22 11.18 -14.51
CA HIS A 178 16.86 10.93 -15.81
C HIS A 178 18.29 10.38 -15.70
N PHE A 179 18.93 10.50 -14.53
CA PHE A 179 20.29 10.02 -14.30
C PHE A 179 20.26 8.64 -13.64
N THR A 180 19.78 7.64 -14.38
CA THR A 180 19.67 6.27 -13.86
C THR A 180 20.95 5.47 -14.05
N GLU A 181 21.38 4.76 -13.01
CA GLU A 181 22.54 3.86 -13.08
C GLU A 181 22.11 2.39 -12.96
N SER A 182 22.40 1.60 -13.99
CA SER A 182 22.09 0.16 -13.99
C SER A 182 23.13 -0.63 -13.19
N PHE A 183 22.69 -1.68 -12.50
CA PHE A 183 23.59 -2.63 -11.86
C PHE A 183 23.14 -4.08 -12.10
N GLN A 184 24.12 -4.99 -12.02
CA GLN A 184 23.90 -6.43 -12.05
C GLN A 184 24.83 -7.09 -11.03
N LEU A 185 24.25 -7.78 -10.05
CA LEU A 185 24.96 -8.48 -8.99
C LEU A 185 24.73 -9.99 -9.14
N GLN A 186 25.77 -10.78 -8.97
CA GLN A 186 25.63 -12.23 -8.79
C GLN A 186 25.41 -12.54 -7.32
N LEU A 187 24.49 -13.45 -7.03
CA LEU A 187 24.20 -13.93 -5.69
C LEU A 187 24.93 -15.24 -5.44
N SER A 188 25.75 -15.25 -4.39
CA SER A 188 26.33 -16.44 -3.80
C SER A 188 26.34 -16.28 -2.28
N GLU A 189 26.45 -17.37 -1.52
CA GLU A 189 26.47 -17.27 -0.06
C GLU A 189 27.63 -16.40 0.45
N ASN A 190 28.75 -16.39 -0.28
CA ASN A 190 29.97 -15.68 0.09
C ASN A 190 29.93 -14.17 -0.19
N ASN A 191 28.96 -13.66 -0.96
CA ASN A 191 28.92 -12.26 -1.38
C ASN A 191 27.68 -11.49 -0.89
N ARG A 192 26.85 -12.10 -0.03
CA ARG A 192 25.62 -11.46 0.47
C ARG A 192 25.89 -10.13 1.17
N ILE A 193 26.86 -10.10 2.09
CA ILE A 193 27.20 -8.89 2.85
C ILE A 193 27.79 -7.83 1.92
N THR A 194 28.77 -8.20 1.08
CA THR A 194 29.39 -7.28 0.11
C THR A 194 28.36 -6.67 -0.85
N ASN A 195 27.43 -7.48 -1.36
CA ASN A 195 26.37 -6.99 -2.25
C ASN A 195 25.41 -6.04 -1.52
N ALA A 196 25.06 -6.34 -0.26
CA ALA A 196 24.22 -5.45 0.54
C ALA A 196 24.93 -4.12 0.83
N ASP A 197 26.21 -4.16 1.22
CA ASP A 197 27.02 -2.97 1.48
C ASP A 197 27.19 -2.11 0.22
N TYR A 198 27.41 -2.75 -0.94
CA TYR A 198 27.45 -2.06 -2.23
C TYR A 198 26.13 -1.31 -2.51
N LEU A 199 24.99 -2.01 -2.42
CA LEU A 199 23.68 -1.39 -2.67
C LEU A 199 23.43 -0.23 -1.72
N TRP A 200 23.69 -0.40 -0.41
CA TRP A 200 23.53 0.69 0.57
C TRP A 200 24.52 1.84 0.37
N GLY A 201 25.73 1.55 -0.11
CA GLY A 201 26.74 2.54 -0.47
C GLY A 201 26.27 3.44 -1.61
N GLU A 202 25.70 2.84 -2.67
CA GLU A 202 25.15 3.59 -3.80
C GLU A 202 23.87 4.36 -3.42
N ILE A 203 22.99 3.80 -2.60
CA ILE A 203 21.80 4.52 -2.09
C ILE A 203 22.20 5.85 -1.43
N LYS A 204 23.26 5.85 -0.61
CA LYS A 204 23.78 7.06 0.05
C LYS A 204 24.36 8.10 -0.91
N ARG A 205 24.71 7.73 -2.15
CA ARG A 205 25.16 8.69 -3.17
C ARG A 205 24.00 9.42 -3.82
N PHE A 206 22.82 8.80 -3.84
CA PHE A 206 21.64 9.29 -4.56
C PHE A 206 20.59 9.97 -3.68
N VAL A 207 20.69 9.84 -2.35
CA VAL A 207 19.88 10.56 -1.34
C VAL A 207 20.66 11.76 -0.80
#